data_AF-A0A0V0T8H3-F1
#
_entry.id   AF-A0A0V0T8H3-F1
#
_cell.length_a   1.000
_cell.length_b   1.000
_cell.length_c   1.000
_cell.angle_alpha   90.00
_cell.angle_beta   90.00
_cell.angle_gamma   90.00
#
_symmetry.space_group_name_H-M   'P 1'
#
loop_
_entity.id
_entity.type
_entity.pdbx_description
1 polymer ?
#
loop_
_entity_poly.entity_id
_entity_poly.type
_entity_poly.pdbx_seq_one_letter_code
_entity_poly.pdbx_strand_id
1 'polypeptide(L)'
;MIRVQSTIYKARNHTAIVMDCDLNVRLSRSGRIMQELIVLPDADISEPETDSLMQKYLNLKHQRSFSVVESSAELTSEDEESETFRKTEFRWKNRRMPPIDATFKETASGSSCVLIEPVQYFRQYFHPTLLNHIVEQCHVCAAQCNSNFQITESELETFLGALLKMGLVPKPRYSMYWSTELRCDAIADAMSRNRFREVLRYLHFNDNSEAVLDRESPRYDRLYKIRPLIESIRQSYLQYQSIDEEIIPYKGRNELKQYIPKKPKKWGIKVNARTGMSGLLYDFCFYEGKVPRVKKPSGCL
;
A
#
# COMPACT_ATOMS: atom_id res chain seq x y z
N MET A 1 15.34 -26.67 -20.82
CA MET A 1 14.91 -25.29 -21.17
C MET A 1 14.50 -25.32 -22.64
N ILE A 2 13.24 -25.63 -22.91
CA ILE A 2 12.72 -25.74 -24.28
C ILE A 2 11.86 -24.50 -24.50
N ARG A 3 12.33 -23.60 -25.37
CA ARG A 3 11.63 -22.39 -25.77
C ARG A 3 10.84 -22.74 -27.04
N VAL A 4 9.55 -23.02 -26.91
CA VAL A 4 8.67 -23.17 -28.07
C VAL A 4 8.27 -21.76 -28.49
N GLN A 5 8.84 -21.26 -29.59
CA GLN A 5 8.31 -20.11 -30.31
C GLN A 5 7.15 -20.60 -31.19
N SER A 6 5.94 -20.10 -30.94
CA SER A 6 4.86 -20.13 -31.93
C SER A 6 4.72 -18.75 -32.56
N THR A 7 4.91 -18.70 -33.87
CA THR A 7 4.75 -17.54 -34.75
C THR A 7 3.33 -17.59 -35.33
N ILE A 8 2.44 -16.63 -35.04
CA ILE A 8 1.23 -16.39 -35.86
C ILE A 8 0.87 -14.88 -35.95
N TYR A 9 1.05 -14.38 -37.17
CA TYR A 9 0.34 -13.38 -37.98
C TYR A 9 -0.29 -12.08 -37.42
N LYS A 10 0.10 -11.00 -38.12
CA LYS A 10 -0.52 -9.68 -38.15
C LYS A 10 -1.82 -9.73 -38.96
N ALA A 11 -2.97 -9.42 -38.34
CA ALA A 11 -4.21 -9.09 -39.03
C ALA A 11 -4.85 -7.84 -38.38
N ARG A 12 -5.41 -6.99 -39.25
CA ARG A 12 -5.93 -5.64 -38.97
C ARG A 12 -7.18 -5.67 -38.08
N ASN A 13 -7.30 -4.63 -37.24
CA ASN A 13 -8.51 -4.16 -36.57
C ASN A 13 -9.32 -5.20 -35.79
N HIS A 14 -8.98 -5.41 -34.52
CA HIS A 14 -9.89 -5.55 -33.38
C HIS A 14 -9.02 -5.60 -32.11
N THR A 15 -9.33 -4.79 -31.10
CA THR A 15 -8.58 -4.69 -29.85
C THR A 15 -8.72 -6.00 -29.07
N ALA A 16 -7.73 -6.88 -29.18
CA ALA A 16 -7.62 -8.07 -28.36
C ALA A 16 -7.23 -7.65 -26.93
N ILE A 17 -8.04 -8.06 -25.94
CA ILE A 17 -7.70 -7.94 -24.53
C ILE A 17 -6.60 -8.97 -24.26
N VAL A 18 -5.37 -8.50 -24.09
CA VAL A 18 -4.26 -9.32 -23.61
C VAL A 18 -4.50 -9.62 -22.14
N MET A 19 -4.64 -10.90 -21.80
CA MET A 19 -4.62 -11.38 -20.42
C MET A 19 -3.17 -11.60 -20.00
N ASP A 20 -2.67 -10.83 -19.03
CA ASP A 20 -1.42 -11.14 -18.34
C ASP A 20 -1.71 -12.14 -17.21
N CYS A 21 -1.63 -13.43 -17.51
CA CYS A 21 -1.52 -14.48 -16.51
C CYS A 21 -0.17 -15.19 -16.64
N ASP A 22 0.56 -15.31 -15.54
CA ASP A 22 1.79 -16.10 -15.50
C ASP A 22 1.43 -17.51 -15.01
N LEU A 23 1.53 -18.49 -15.91
CA LEU A 23 1.45 -19.90 -15.56
C LEU A 23 2.84 -20.41 -15.21
N ASN A 24 3.11 -20.59 -13.93
CA ASN A 24 4.35 -21.22 -13.48
C ASN A 24 4.12 -22.71 -13.24
N VAL A 25 4.86 -23.54 -13.98
CA VAL A 25 4.88 -24.98 -13.78
C VAL A 25 6.15 -25.33 -13.01
N ARG A 26 5.99 -25.84 -11.78
CA ARG A 26 7.11 -26.32 -10.97
C ARG A 26 6.87 -27.75 -10.48
N LEU A 27 7.95 -28.49 -10.34
CA LEU A 27 7.92 -29.85 -9.78
C LEU A 27 8.08 -29.76 -8.26
N SER A 28 7.21 -30.45 -7.52
CA SER A 28 7.38 -30.64 -6.08
C SER A 28 8.61 -31.51 -5.81
N ARG A 29 9.11 -31.48 -4.57
CA ARG A 29 10.18 -32.38 -4.12
C ARG A 29 9.79 -33.87 -4.20
N SER A 30 8.50 -34.18 -4.34
CA SER A 30 7.96 -35.53 -4.55
C SER A 30 7.68 -35.86 -6.02
N GLY A 31 8.11 -35.01 -6.97
CA GLY A 31 7.94 -35.23 -8.41
C GLY A 31 6.54 -34.91 -8.95
N ARG A 32 5.64 -34.32 -8.14
CA ARG A 32 4.31 -33.90 -8.62
C ARG A 32 4.42 -32.57 -9.37
N ILE A 33 3.82 -32.50 -10.55
CA ILE A 33 3.72 -31.25 -11.32
C ILE A 33 2.70 -30.36 -10.61
N MET A 34 3.16 -29.21 -10.12
CA MET A 34 2.29 -28.17 -9.58
C MET A 34 2.16 -27.05 -10.62
N GLN A 35 0.93 -26.82 -11.05
CA GLN A 35 0.57 -25.68 -11.88
C GLN A 35 0.10 -24.56 -10.96
N GLU A 36 0.86 -23.47 -10.93
CA GLU A 36 0.55 -22.30 -10.12
C GLU A 36 0.11 -21.18 -11.07
N LEU A 37 -1.20 -20.92 -11.09
CA LEU A 37 -1.79 -19.82 -11.84
C LEU A 37 -1.64 -18.55 -11.00
N ILE A 38 -0.69 -17.69 -11.39
CA ILE A 38 -0.49 -16.41 -10.72
C ILE A 38 -1.37 -15.38 -11.44
N VAL A 39 -2.51 -15.07 -10.82
CA VAL A 39 -3.38 -14.01 -11.29
C VAL A 39 -2.94 -12.70 -10.65
N LEU A 40 -2.54 -11.74 -11.49
CA LEU A 40 -2.14 -10.42 -11.04
C LEU A 40 -3.38 -9.65 -10.56
N PRO A 41 -3.31 -8.89 -9.44
CA PRO A 41 -4.38 -7.97 -9.09
C PRO A 41 -4.47 -6.89 -10.18
N ASP A 42 -5.59 -6.97 -10.91
CA ASP A 42 -6.28 -5.97 -11.70
C ASP A 42 -5.54 -5.28 -12.86
N ALA A 43 -5.74 -5.86 -14.06
CA ALA A 43 -5.75 -5.14 -15.34
C ALA A 43 -7.05 -4.31 -15.57
N ASP A 44 -8.00 -4.32 -14.61
CA ASP A 44 -9.23 -3.50 -14.64
C ASP A 44 -9.11 -2.22 -13.78
N ILE A 45 -7.91 -1.86 -13.32
CA ILE A 45 -7.54 -0.44 -13.24
C ILE A 45 -7.29 -0.01 -14.69
N SER A 46 -8.34 0.03 -15.52
CA SER A 46 -8.42 1.17 -16.42
C SER A 46 -8.28 2.35 -15.48
N GLU A 47 -7.14 3.03 -15.54
CA GLU A 47 -6.98 4.36 -14.98
C GLU A 47 -8.34 5.04 -15.16
N PRO A 48 -9.09 5.43 -14.10
CA PRO A 48 -10.21 6.31 -14.35
C PRO A 48 -9.58 7.45 -15.13
N GLU A 49 -10.01 7.66 -16.38
CA GLU A 49 -9.51 8.72 -17.26
C GLU A 49 -9.43 9.99 -16.40
N THR A 50 -8.23 10.25 -15.91
CA THR A 50 -7.89 11.42 -15.09
C THR A 50 -7.29 12.44 -16.05
N ASP A 51 -7.80 12.42 -17.28
CA ASP A 51 -7.33 13.16 -18.46
C ASP A 51 -7.57 14.67 -18.35
N SER A 52 -8.13 15.14 -17.24
CA SER A 52 -8.20 16.58 -16.96
C SER A 52 -7.11 17.02 -15.98
N LEU A 53 -6.95 16.34 -14.84
CA LEU A 53 -6.02 16.76 -13.78
C LEU A 53 -4.59 16.26 -13.99
N MET A 54 -4.40 15.01 -14.43
CA MET A 54 -3.06 14.48 -14.77
C MET A 54 -2.52 15.10 -16.05
N GLN A 55 -3.37 15.38 -17.03
CA GLN A 55 -2.99 16.07 -18.27
C GLN A 55 -2.52 17.51 -17.99
N LYS A 56 -3.19 18.22 -17.08
CA LYS A 56 -2.75 19.55 -16.61
C LYS A 56 -1.38 19.45 -15.90
N TYR A 57 -1.17 18.42 -15.10
CA TYR A 57 0.10 18.13 -14.41
C TYR A 57 1.25 17.78 -15.40
N LEU A 58 0.95 17.08 -16.50
CA LEU A 58 1.91 16.68 -17.54
C LEU A 58 2.24 17.80 -18.53
N ASN A 59 1.25 18.62 -18.89
CA ASN A 59 1.45 19.79 -19.76
C ASN A 59 2.36 20.84 -19.11
N LEU A 60 2.32 20.97 -17.77
CA LEU A 60 3.27 21.78 -16.99
C LEU A 60 4.70 21.24 -17.01
N LYS A 61 4.89 19.92 -17.14
CA LYS A 61 6.22 19.29 -17.28
C LYS A 61 6.85 19.52 -18.66
N HIS A 62 6.05 19.54 -19.73
CA HIS A 62 6.58 19.62 -21.10
C HIS A 62 7.16 21.00 -21.46
N GLN A 63 6.84 22.05 -20.72
CA GLN A 63 7.45 23.38 -20.88
C GLN A 63 8.81 23.55 -20.18
N ARG A 64 9.29 22.56 -19.41
CA ARG A 64 10.55 22.68 -18.64
C ARG A 64 11.44 21.44 -18.70
N SER A 65 11.70 20.92 -19.89
CA SER A 65 12.78 19.94 -20.05
C SER A 65 13.67 20.25 -21.25
N PHE A 66 14.84 20.79 -20.93
CA PHE A 66 16.12 20.56 -21.61
C PHE A 66 17.18 20.87 -20.54
N SER A 67 17.89 19.89 -19.99
CA SER A 67 18.99 19.22 -20.67
C SER A 67 19.36 17.94 -19.91
N VAL A 68 19.60 16.90 -20.69
CA VAL A 68 20.22 15.64 -20.27
C VAL A 68 21.73 15.87 -20.21
N VAL A 69 22.35 15.55 -19.08
CA VAL A 69 23.76 15.13 -19.09
C VAL A 69 23.87 13.89 -18.22
N GLU A 70 24.08 12.79 -18.92
CA GLU A 70 24.52 11.50 -18.40
C GLU A 70 25.98 11.66 -17.95
N SER A 71 26.28 11.39 -16.67
CA SER A 71 27.65 11.33 -16.19
C SER A 71 27.80 10.11 -15.29
N SER A 72 28.47 9.11 -15.86
CA SER A 72 29.10 8.01 -15.17
C SER A 72 30.44 8.51 -14.62
N ALA A 73 30.60 8.50 -13.31
CA ALA A 73 31.90 8.73 -12.68
C ALA A 73 32.05 7.81 -11.47
N GLU A 74 32.98 6.87 -11.61
CA GLU A 74 33.64 6.17 -10.50
C GLU A 74 34.29 7.23 -9.61
N LEU A 75 34.02 7.18 -8.31
CA LEU A 75 34.63 8.08 -7.33
C LEU A 75 35.75 7.34 -6.61
N THR A 76 36.98 7.68 -6.98
CA THR A 76 38.18 7.51 -6.15
C THR A 76 38.09 8.45 -4.97
N SER A 77 38.23 7.91 -3.76
CA SER A 77 38.25 8.65 -2.51
C SER A 77 39.62 9.33 -2.33
N GLU A 78 39.62 10.65 -2.19
CA GLU A 78 40.70 11.39 -1.52
C GLU A 78 40.15 12.00 -0.24
N ASP A 79 40.95 11.84 0.80
CA ASP A 79 40.64 12.01 2.22
C ASP A 79 40.60 13.48 2.64
N GLU A 80 39.64 13.84 3.50
CA GLU A 80 39.84 14.92 4.48
C GLU A 80 39.36 14.47 5.87
N GLU A 81 40.25 14.69 6.83
CA GLU A 81 40.24 14.19 8.20
C GLU A 81 39.03 14.69 9.00
N SER A 82 38.27 13.75 9.58
CA SER A 82 37.29 14.06 10.62
C SER A 82 37.62 13.28 11.90
N GLU A 83 37.67 14.01 13.00
CA GLU A 83 37.93 13.57 14.39
C GLU A 83 37.47 12.13 14.68
N THR A 84 38.40 11.34 15.20
CA THR A 84 38.21 9.91 15.52
C THR A 84 37.22 9.72 16.66
N PHE A 85 35.93 9.65 16.34
CA PHE A 85 34.97 8.91 17.16
C PHE A 85 35.45 7.45 17.19
N ARG A 86 35.80 6.93 18.38
CA ARG A 86 36.09 5.50 18.57
C ARG A 86 34.87 4.72 18.08
N LYS A 87 34.98 4.18 16.87
CA LYS A 87 33.95 3.38 16.23
C LYS A 87 33.86 2.08 17.01
N THR A 88 32.84 1.94 17.85
CA THR A 88 32.59 0.68 18.56
C THR A 88 32.32 -0.39 17.51
N GLU A 89 33.28 -1.28 17.31
CA GLU A 89 33.14 -2.39 16.35
C GLU A 89 32.22 -3.45 16.93
N PHE A 90 31.00 -3.52 16.41
CA PHE A 90 30.08 -4.60 16.70
C PHE A 90 30.46 -5.81 15.84
N ARG A 91 30.94 -6.88 16.50
CA ARG A 91 31.26 -8.14 15.83
C ARG A 91 30.09 -9.10 15.96
N TRP A 92 29.30 -9.22 14.91
CA TRP A 92 28.24 -10.23 14.81
C TRP A 92 28.84 -11.63 14.91
N LYS A 93 28.41 -12.40 15.90
CA LYS A 93 28.81 -13.80 16.07
C LYS A 93 27.62 -14.69 15.77
N ASN A 94 27.80 -15.64 14.86
CA ASN A 94 26.83 -16.71 14.65
C ASN A 94 26.86 -17.61 15.91
N ARG A 95 25.82 -17.50 16.74
CA ARG A 95 25.58 -18.40 17.88
C ARG A 95 24.28 -19.13 17.60
N ARG A 96 24.27 -20.45 17.82
CA ARG A 96 23.00 -21.17 17.97
C ARG A 96 22.32 -20.61 19.22
N MET A 97 21.18 -19.94 19.05
CA MET A 97 20.26 -19.66 20.14
C MET A 97 19.55 -21.00 20.43
N PRO A 98 19.82 -21.68 21.55
CA PRO A 98 18.97 -22.79 21.94
C PRO A 98 17.53 -22.24 22.04
N PRO A 99 16.51 -22.95 21.53
CA PRO A 99 15.13 -22.57 21.77
C PRO A 99 14.94 -22.42 23.28
N ILE A 100 14.55 -21.22 23.71
CA ILE A 100 14.04 -21.07 25.06
C ILE A 100 12.67 -21.74 24.99
N ASP A 101 12.56 -22.95 25.54
CA ASP A 101 11.27 -23.57 25.85
C ASP A 101 10.65 -22.74 26.99
N ALA A 102 10.17 -21.55 26.63
CA ALA A 102 9.30 -20.78 27.48
C ALA A 102 7.94 -21.46 27.38
N THR A 103 7.59 -22.26 28.38
CA THR A 103 6.22 -22.73 28.54
C THR A 103 5.35 -21.47 28.55
N PHE A 104 4.44 -21.35 27.56
CA PHE A 104 3.52 -20.24 27.49
C PHE A 104 2.74 -20.21 28.82
N LYS A 105 3.09 -19.24 29.67
CA LYS A 105 2.33 -18.96 30.87
C LYS A 105 1.23 -18.01 30.43
N GLU A 106 0.06 -18.57 30.18
CA GLU A 106 -1.17 -17.79 30.11
C GLU A 106 -1.49 -17.28 31.52
N THR A 107 -0.69 -16.34 32.03
CA THR A 107 -1.21 -15.37 32.99
C THR A 107 -2.01 -14.37 32.17
N ALA A 108 -3.13 -14.82 31.61
CA ALA A 108 -4.27 -13.95 31.47
C ALA A 108 -4.63 -13.56 32.90
N SER A 109 -4.02 -12.46 33.37
CA SER A 109 -4.53 -11.73 34.52
C SER A 109 -6.04 -11.64 34.34
N GLY A 110 -6.78 -12.21 35.27
CA GLY A 110 -8.23 -12.47 35.21
C GLY A 110 -9.10 -11.21 35.16
N SER A 111 -8.82 -10.31 34.23
CA SER A 111 -9.81 -9.40 33.70
C SER A 111 -10.78 -10.28 32.92
N SER A 112 -12.01 -10.40 33.41
CA SER A 112 -13.15 -10.87 32.64
C SER A 112 -13.20 -10.04 31.35
N CYS A 113 -12.54 -10.51 30.29
CA CYS A 113 -12.56 -9.84 29.00
C CYS A 113 -13.92 -10.17 28.42
N VAL A 114 -14.88 -9.26 28.64
CA VAL A 114 -16.17 -9.33 27.97
C VAL A 114 -15.87 -9.19 26.49
N LEU A 115 -15.95 -10.31 25.77
CA LEU A 115 -15.81 -10.31 24.31
C LEU A 115 -16.95 -9.46 23.76
N ILE A 116 -16.56 -8.39 23.07
CA ILE A 116 -17.50 -7.54 22.35
C ILE A 116 -17.74 -8.10 20.96
N GLU A 117 -18.80 -7.62 20.30
CA GLU A 117 -19.07 -8.05 18.93
C GLU A 117 -17.93 -7.66 17.98
N PRO A 118 -17.62 -8.48 16.96
CA PRO A 118 -16.54 -8.20 16.01
C PRO A 118 -16.57 -6.78 15.40
N VAL A 119 -17.76 -6.26 15.12
CA VAL A 119 -17.96 -4.91 14.58
C VAL A 119 -17.49 -3.81 15.55
N GLN A 120 -17.55 -4.05 16.86
CA GLN A 120 -17.12 -3.08 17.86
C GLN A 120 -15.59 -2.94 17.88
N TYR A 121 -14.84 -4.02 17.63
CA TYR A 121 -13.40 -3.93 17.44
C TYR A 121 -13.04 -3.12 16.18
N PHE A 122 -13.79 -3.30 15.08
CA PHE A 122 -13.58 -2.49 13.87
C PHE A 122 -13.80 -1.00 14.14
N ARG A 123 -14.86 -0.65 14.89
CA ARG A 123 -15.19 0.73 15.25
C ARG A 123 -14.19 1.40 16.21
N GLN A 124 -13.30 0.64 16.83
CA GLN A 124 -12.17 1.22 17.58
C GLN A 124 -11.15 1.90 16.64
N TYR A 125 -11.02 1.41 15.40
CA TYR A 125 -10.13 2.00 14.38
C TYR A 125 -10.90 2.95 13.46
N PHE A 126 -12.09 2.54 13.01
CA PHE A 126 -13.00 3.36 12.19
C PHE A 126 -14.12 3.94 13.08
N HIS A 127 -13.74 4.87 13.93
CA HIS A 127 -14.68 5.54 14.83
C HIS A 127 -15.61 6.49 14.04
N PRO A 128 -16.81 6.84 14.57
CA PRO A 128 -17.79 7.65 13.85
C PRO A 128 -17.25 8.97 13.29
N THR A 129 -16.39 9.66 14.04
CA THR A 129 -15.76 10.92 13.57
C THR A 129 -14.91 10.72 12.32
N LEU A 130 -14.14 9.62 12.24
CA LEU A 130 -13.36 9.30 11.05
C LEU A 130 -14.27 8.96 9.87
N LEU A 131 -15.33 8.19 10.10
CA LEU A 131 -16.29 7.83 9.04
C LEU A 131 -16.97 9.08 8.47
N ASN A 132 -17.45 9.98 9.33
CA ASN A 132 -18.02 11.24 8.89
C ASN A 132 -17.00 12.10 8.12
N HIS A 133 -15.77 12.21 8.61
CA HIS A 133 -14.69 12.89 7.88
C HIS A 133 -14.49 12.30 6.47
N ILE A 134 -14.43 10.98 6.34
CA ILE A 134 -14.29 10.33 5.02
C ILE A 134 -15.48 10.68 4.12
N VAL A 135 -16.71 10.63 4.65
CA VAL A 135 -17.92 10.99 3.89
C VAL A 135 -17.85 12.43 3.37
N GLU A 136 -17.52 13.39 4.23
CA GLU A 136 -17.35 14.79 3.86
C GLU A 136 -16.29 14.96 2.76
N GLN A 137 -15.13 14.33 2.90
CA GLN A 137 -14.06 14.41 1.89
C GLN A 137 -14.43 13.74 0.56
N CYS A 138 -15.24 12.68 0.58
CA CYS A 138 -15.79 12.07 -0.63
C CYS A 138 -16.72 13.04 -1.38
N HIS A 139 -17.58 13.77 -0.66
CA HIS A 139 -18.48 14.75 -1.25
C HIS A 139 -17.71 15.96 -1.82
N VAL A 140 -16.69 16.44 -1.11
CA VAL A 140 -15.80 17.51 -1.60
C VAL A 140 -15.13 17.10 -2.91
N CYS A 141 -14.56 15.89 -2.97
CA CYS A 141 -13.96 15.41 -4.21
C CYS A 141 -14.98 15.27 -5.36
N ALA A 142 -16.19 14.76 -5.06
CA ALA A 142 -17.25 14.67 -6.05
C ALA A 142 -17.61 16.03 -6.63
N ALA A 143 -17.76 17.05 -5.78
CA ALA A 143 -18.01 18.43 -6.20
C ALA A 143 -16.87 18.99 -7.07
N GLN A 144 -15.62 18.74 -6.69
CA GLN A 144 -14.44 19.11 -7.49
C GLN A 144 -14.39 18.43 -8.86
N CYS A 145 -15.01 17.26 -8.99
CA CYS A 145 -15.16 16.52 -10.25
C CYS A 145 -16.45 16.85 -11.01
N ASN A 146 -17.22 17.86 -10.59
CA ASN A 146 -18.55 18.18 -11.13
C ASN A 146 -19.53 17.00 -11.11
N SER A 147 -19.44 16.16 -10.08
CA SER A 147 -20.32 15.01 -9.87
C SER A 147 -21.28 15.27 -8.72
N ASN A 148 -22.51 14.80 -8.85
CA ASN A 148 -23.52 14.80 -7.79
C ASN A 148 -23.44 13.55 -6.90
N PHE A 149 -22.24 12.95 -6.78
CA PHE A 149 -22.07 11.75 -5.97
C PHE A 149 -22.32 12.09 -4.50
N GLN A 150 -23.07 11.23 -3.85
CA GLN A 150 -23.39 11.29 -2.43
C GLN A 150 -23.15 9.91 -1.83
N ILE A 151 -22.82 9.85 -0.55
CA ILE A 151 -22.61 8.63 0.21
C ILE A 151 -22.97 8.89 1.68
N THR A 152 -23.54 7.91 2.36
CA THR A 152 -23.81 7.96 3.81
C THR A 152 -22.78 7.16 4.60
N GLU A 153 -22.67 7.41 5.91
CA GLU A 153 -21.80 6.60 6.78
C GLU A 153 -22.13 5.10 6.72
N SER A 154 -23.41 4.74 6.65
CA SER A 154 -23.85 3.34 6.55
C SER A 154 -23.45 2.70 5.21
N GLU A 155 -23.55 3.43 4.10
CA GLU A 155 -23.05 2.96 2.81
C GLU A 155 -21.53 2.82 2.81
N LEU A 156 -20.81 3.74 3.46
CA LEU A 156 -19.36 3.65 3.62
C LEU A 156 -18.96 2.43 4.45
N GLU A 157 -19.62 2.18 5.60
CA GLU A 157 -19.41 0.96 6.40
C GLU A 157 -19.69 -0.29 5.57
N THR A 158 -20.75 -0.30 4.76
CA THR A 158 -21.09 -1.41 3.85
C THR A 158 -19.98 -1.64 2.82
N PHE A 159 -19.45 -0.57 2.23
CA PHE A 159 -18.32 -0.63 1.29
C PHE A 159 -17.05 -1.18 1.96
N LEU A 160 -16.71 -0.70 3.16
CA LEU A 160 -15.57 -1.19 3.94
C LEU A 160 -15.74 -2.67 4.33
N GLY A 161 -16.96 -3.08 4.72
CA GLY A 161 -17.31 -4.47 4.97
C GLY A 161 -17.15 -5.36 3.74
N ALA A 162 -17.54 -4.86 2.56
CA ALA A 162 -17.30 -5.56 1.30
C ALA A 162 -15.79 -5.74 1.04
N LEU A 163 -14.96 -4.70 1.22
CA LEU A 163 -13.50 -4.80 1.08
C LEU A 163 -12.89 -5.83 2.05
N LEU A 164 -13.33 -5.86 3.30
CA LEU A 164 -12.89 -6.86 4.29
C LEU A 164 -13.26 -8.28 3.83
N LYS A 165 -14.50 -8.49 3.35
CA LYS A 165 -14.95 -9.79 2.83
C LYS A 165 -14.16 -10.21 1.59
N MET A 166 -13.84 -9.28 0.69
CA MET A 166 -13.00 -9.52 -0.48
C MET A 166 -11.57 -9.94 -0.11
N GLY A 167 -11.04 -9.43 1.01
CA GLY A 167 -9.76 -9.89 1.55
C GLY A 167 -9.79 -11.34 2.03
N LEU A 168 -10.92 -11.81 2.56
CA LEU A 168 -11.11 -13.19 3.00
C LEU A 168 -11.39 -14.16 1.85
N VAL A 169 -12.12 -13.71 0.82
CA VAL A 169 -12.50 -14.52 -0.35
C VAL A 169 -11.99 -13.85 -1.62
N PRO A 170 -10.67 -13.79 -1.85
CA PRO A 170 -10.10 -13.04 -2.94
C PRO A 170 -10.51 -13.62 -4.29
N LYS A 171 -10.99 -12.75 -5.18
CA LYS A 171 -11.22 -13.03 -6.60
C LYS A 171 -10.25 -12.21 -7.44
N PRO A 172 -9.87 -12.70 -8.64
CA PRO A 172 -9.01 -11.98 -9.57
C PRO A 172 -9.41 -10.55 -9.90
N ARG A 173 -10.73 -10.27 -9.92
CA ARG A 173 -11.29 -8.97 -10.30
C ARG A 173 -12.51 -8.66 -9.45
N TYR A 174 -12.73 -7.38 -9.14
CA TYR A 174 -13.91 -6.94 -8.41
C TYR A 174 -15.22 -7.35 -9.10
N SER A 175 -15.32 -7.25 -10.42
CA SER A 175 -16.56 -7.57 -11.16
C SER A 175 -17.06 -9.00 -10.93
N MET A 176 -16.17 -9.94 -10.59
CA MET A 176 -16.51 -11.34 -10.38
C MET A 176 -17.38 -11.57 -9.13
N TYR A 177 -17.31 -10.71 -8.11
CA TYR A 177 -18.17 -10.83 -6.93
C TYR A 177 -19.67 -10.66 -7.26
N TRP A 178 -19.99 -10.04 -8.41
CA TRP A 178 -21.36 -9.87 -8.91
C TRP A 178 -21.67 -10.73 -10.14
N SER A 179 -20.72 -11.55 -10.61
CA SER A 179 -20.95 -12.46 -11.75
C SER A 179 -21.81 -13.66 -11.34
N THR A 180 -22.53 -14.26 -12.28
CA THR A 180 -23.44 -15.38 -11.99
C THR A 180 -22.72 -16.59 -11.37
N GLU A 181 -21.54 -16.96 -11.90
CA GLU A 181 -20.83 -18.17 -11.49
C GLU A 181 -20.03 -18.01 -10.21
N LEU A 182 -19.52 -16.80 -9.95
CA LEU A 182 -18.62 -16.51 -8.83
C LEU A 182 -19.23 -15.51 -7.85
N ARG A 183 -20.56 -15.36 -7.89
CA ARG A 183 -21.30 -14.43 -7.03
C ARG A 183 -20.93 -14.65 -5.57
N CYS A 184 -20.78 -13.56 -4.85
CA CYS A 184 -20.70 -13.60 -3.39
C CYS A 184 -21.89 -12.83 -2.84
N ASP A 185 -22.91 -13.54 -2.36
CA ASP A 185 -24.19 -12.95 -1.94
C ASP A 185 -23.99 -11.88 -0.86
N ALA A 186 -23.14 -12.13 0.13
CA ALA A 186 -22.81 -11.17 1.17
C ALA A 186 -22.25 -9.81 0.66
N ILE A 187 -21.65 -9.77 -0.53
CA ILE A 187 -21.19 -8.53 -1.18
C ILE A 187 -22.24 -8.03 -2.15
N ALA A 188 -22.74 -8.91 -3.00
CA ALA A 188 -23.57 -8.56 -4.15
C ALA A 188 -24.99 -8.17 -3.78
N ASP A 189 -25.50 -8.65 -2.64
CA ASP A 189 -26.79 -8.24 -2.06
C ASP A 189 -26.65 -6.93 -1.26
N ALA A 190 -25.48 -6.71 -0.64
CA ALA A 190 -25.23 -5.53 0.21
C ALA A 190 -24.99 -4.24 -0.60
N MET A 191 -24.32 -4.33 -1.75
CA MET A 191 -24.05 -3.17 -2.61
C MET A 191 -23.98 -3.59 -4.08
N SER A 192 -24.58 -2.82 -4.98
CA SER A 192 -24.50 -3.11 -6.42
C SER A 192 -23.09 -2.88 -6.97
N ARG A 193 -22.70 -3.61 -8.02
CA ARG A 193 -21.40 -3.47 -8.67
C ARG A 193 -21.10 -2.03 -9.10
N ASN A 194 -22.10 -1.37 -9.68
CA ASN A 194 -21.94 0.00 -10.18
C ASN A 194 -21.77 0.98 -9.03
N ARG A 195 -22.55 0.82 -7.96
CA ARG A 195 -22.41 1.62 -6.74
C ARG A 195 -21.05 1.42 -6.08
N PHE A 196 -20.58 0.18 -5.97
CA PHE A 196 -19.24 -0.12 -5.43
C PHE A 196 -18.14 0.58 -6.24
N ARG A 197 -18.21 0.55 -7.58
CA ARG A 197 -17.26 1.26 -8.45
C ARG A 197 -17.32 2.77 -8.29
N GLU A 198 -18.52 3.31 -8.12
CA GLU A 198 -18.73 4.74 -7.92
C GLU A 198 -18.15 5.22 -6.58
N VAL A 199 -18.40 4.49 -5.49
CA VAL A 199 -17.79 4.74 -4.18
C VAL A 199 -16.27 4.63 -4.26
N LEU A 200 -15.76 3.58 -4.91
CA LEU A 200 -14.31 3.40 -5.10
C LEU A 200 -13.67 4.58 -5.86
N ARG A 201 -14.38 5.19 -6.82
CA ARG A 201 -13.90 6.34 -7.59
C ARG A 201 -13.81 7.62 -6.75
N TYR A 202 -14.79 7.86 -5.89
CA TYR A 202 -14.89 9.10 -5.10
C TYR A 202 -14.37 8.97 -3.66
N LEU A 203 -13.88 7.80 -3.24
CA LEU A 203 -13.30 7.60 -1.93
C LEU A 203 -12.08 8.52 -1.71
N HIS A 204 -12.21 9.48 -0.80
CA HIS A 204 -11.17 10.45 -0.46
C HIS A 204 -11.08 10.65 1.06
N PHE A 205 -9.89 11.01 1.54
CA PHE A 205 -9.63 11.24 2.97
C PHE A 205 -9.16 12.66 3.25
N ASN A 206 -8.96 13.50 2.23
CA ASN A 206 -8.54 14.89 2.36
C ASN A 206 -8.97 15.72 1.14
N ASP A 207 -9.08 17.02 1.34
CA ASP A 207 -9.35 17.98 0.27
C ASP A 207 -8.10 18.14 -0.60
N ASN A 208 -8.22 17.80 -1.90
CA ASN A 208 -7.13 17.90 -2.85
C ASN A 208 -6.69 19.35 -3.13
N SER A 209 -7.54 20.35 -2.89
CA SER A 209 -7.23 21.77 -3.13
C SER A 209 -6.26 22.35 -2.10
N GLU A 210 -6.24 21.78 -0.89
CA GLU A 210 -5.35 22.15 0.21
C GLU A 210 -3.99 21.44 0.15
N ALA A 211 -3.80 20.56 -0.84
CA ALA A 211 -2.54 19.83 -1.01
C ALA A 211 -1.41 20.78 -1.43
N VAL A 212 -0.33 20.81 -0.65
CA VAL A 212 0.90 21.50 -1.04
C VAL A 212 1.54 20.78 -2.23
N LEU A 213 1.69 21.48 -3.36
CA LEU A 213 2.24 20.91 -4.58
C LEU A 213 3.75 21.10 -4.73
N ASP A 214 4.30 22.13 -4.08
CA ASP A 214 5.72 22.41 -4.08
C ASP A 214 6.47 21.42 -3.20
N ARG A 215 7.30 20.59 -3.82
CA ARG A 215 8.06 19.51 -3.16
C ARG A 215 9.18 20.01 -2.27
N GLU A 216 9.66 21.23 -2.51
CA GLU A 216 10.71 21.85 -1.71
C GLU A 216 10.12 22.55 -0.47
N SER A 217 8.80 22.69 -0.41
CA SER A 217 8.14 23.23 0.77
C SER A 217 8.30 22.30 1.96
N PRO A 218 8.69 22.81 3.15
CA PRO A 218 8.68 22.02 4.39
C PRO A 218 7.31 21.46 4.77
N ARG A 219 6.22 21.99 4.19
CA ARG A 219 4.85 21.53 4.40
C ARG A 219 4.40 20.49 3.38
N TYR A 220 5.27 20.10 2.44
CA TYR A 220 4.95 19.06 1.48
C TYR A 220 4.85 17.70 2.16
N ASP A 221 3.69 17.06 2.01
CA ASP A 221 3.42 15.74 2.56
C ASP A 221 3.10 14.75 1.42
N ARG A 222 3.96 13.74 1.23
CA ARG A 222 3.79 12.70 0.20
C ARG A 222 2.59 11.79 0.46
N LEU A 223 2.17 11.67 1.72
CA LEU A 223 1.04 10.85 2.15
C LEU A 223 -0.20 11.71 2.45
N TYR A 224 -0.19 13.00 2.11
CA TYR A 224 -1.27 13.95 2.39
C TYR A 224 -2.66 13.34 2.14
N LYS A 225 -2.84 12.67 1.00
CA LYS A 225 -4.13 12.07 0.59
C LYS A 225 -4.69 11.00 1.54
N ILE A 226 -3.85 10.38 2.37
CA ILE A 226 -4.24 9.33 3.32
C ILE A 226 -3.81 9.64 4.76
N ARG A 227 -3.22 10.82 5.00
CA ARG A 227 -2.68 11.22 6.30
C ARG A 227 -3.72 11.11 7.43
N PRO A 228 -4.98 11.56 7.28
CA PRO A 228 -5.98 11.45 8.34
C PRO A 228 -6.29 9.99 8.71
N LEU A 229 -6.30 9.09 7.71
CA LEU A 229 -6.50 7.66 7.96
C LEU A 229 -5.33 7.06 8.73
N ILE A 230 -4.10 7.39 8.35
CA ILE A 230 -2.89 6.92 9.03
C ILE A 230 -2.91 7.35 10.49
N GLU A 231 -3.11 8.65 10.74
CA GLU A 231 -3.07 9.21 12.10
C GLU A 231 -4.19 8.67 12.98
N SER A 232 -5.37 8.41 12.41
CA SER A 232 -6.50 7.81 13.10
C SER A 232 -6.26 6.37 13.56
N ILE A 233 -5.56 5.56 12.74
CA ILE A 233 -5.33 4.13 13.03
C ILE A 233 -4.17 3.91 14.02
N ARG A 234 -3.20 4.83 14.06
CA ARG A 234 -1.99 4.67 14.88
C ARG A 234 -2.33 4.66 16.37
N GLN A 235 -1.85 3.65 17.10
CA GLN A 235 -2.02 3.54 18.54
C GLN A 235 -0.67 3.66 19.26
N SER A 236 -0.62 4.46 20.32
CA SER A 236 0.59 4.61 21.14
C SER A 236 0.59 3.61 22.30
N TYR A 237 1.16 2.43 22.07
CA TYR A 237 1.50 1.48 23.15
C TYR A 237 3.02 1.42 23.36
N LEU A 238 3.46 1.17 24.61
CA LEU A 238 4.87 1.31 25.06
C LEU A 238 5.51 0.02 25.65
N GLN A 239 4.91 -1.16 25.46
CA GLN A 239 5.46 -2.42 25.98
C GLN A 239 6.56 -3.04 25.09
N TYR A 240 7.07 -4.23 25.44
CA TYR A 240 8.05 -5.00 24.67
C TYR A 240 7.63 -5.13 23.19
N GLN A 241 8.47 -4.59 22.30
CA GLN A 241 8.13 -4.39 20.89
C GLN A 241 9.24 -4.91 19.98
N SER A 242 8.82 -5.45 18.84
CA SER A 242 9.67 -5.69 17.68
C SER A 242 9.34 -4.69 16.58
N ILE A 243 10.38 -4.26 15.85
CA ILE A 243 10.24 -3.43 14.66
C ILE A 243 10.76 -4.25 13.48
N ASP A 244 9.96 -4.35 12.42
CA ASP A 244 10.36 -4.98 11.17
C ASP A 244 9.81 -4.23 9.96
N GLU A 245 10.36 -4.52 8.78
CA GLU A 245 9.96 -3.95 7.51
C GLU A 245 8.92 -4.83 6.82
N GLU A 246 7.75 -4.26 6.56
CA GLU A 246 6.67 -4.84 5.77
C GLU A 246 6.59 -4.18 4.38
N ILE A 247 6.10 -4.93 3.39
CA ILE A 247 5.83 -4.42 2.04
C ILE A 247 4.36 -4.62 1.74
N ILE A 248 3.67 -3.53 1.43
CA ILE A 248 2.33 -3.57 0.83
C ILE A 248 2.51 -3.75 -0.68
N PRO A 249 2.14 -4.92 -1.25
CA PRO A 249 2.35 -5.19 -2.67
C PRO A 249 1.62 -4.15 -3.53
N TYR A 250 2.35 -3.47 -4.40
CA TYR A 250 1.78 -2.42 -5.25
C TYR A 250 2.58 -2.31 -6.55
N LYS A 251 1.88 -2.42 -7.68
CA LYS A 251 2.50 -2.37 -9.02
C LYS A 251 2.23 -1.07 -9.77
N GLY A 252 1.26 -0.25 -9.33
CA GLY A 252 0.90 1.00 -9.99
C GLY A 252 1.97 2.10 -9.95
N ARG A 253 1.68 3.25 -10.53
CA ARG A 253 2.58 4.41 -10.54
C ARG A 253 2.43 5.18 -9.23
N ASN A 254 3.43 5.09 -8.37
CA ASN A 254 3.53 5.88 -7.14
C ASN A 254 5.00 6.10 -6.79
N GLU A 255 5.34 7.29 -6.30
CA GLU A 255 6.72 7.69 -5.99
C GLU A 255 7.29 6.97 -4.75
N LEU A 256 6.44 6.46 -3.88
CA LEU A 256 6.80 5.68 -2.69
C LEU A 256 7.03 4.20 -3.01
N LYS A 257 6.75 3.77 -4.25
CA LYS A 257 6.95 2.39 -4.67
C LYS A 257 8.44 2.04 -4.69
N GLN A 258 8.79 0.93 -4.05
CA GLN A 258 10.15 0.41 -3.95
C GLN A 258 10.27 -0.98 -4.55
N TYR A 259 11.49 -1.29 -4.97
CA TYR A 259 11.91 -2.65 -5.33
C TYR A 259 12.81 -3.22 -4.24
N ILE A 260 12.38 -4.32 -3.61
CA ILE A 260 13.11 -5.00 -2.53
C ILE A 260 13.38 -6.45 -2.98
N PRO A 261 14.57 -6.73 -3.54
CA PRO A 261 14.86 -7.99 -4.23
C PRO A 261 14.69 -9.25 -3.37
N LYS A 262 14.91 -9.12 -2.05
CA LYS A 262 14.93 -10.24 -1.10
C LYS A 262 13.55 -10.60 -0.53
N LYS A 263 12.50 -9.84 -0.83
CA LYS A 263 11.14 -10.13 -0.35
C LYS A 263 10.35 -10.89 -1.43
N PRO A 264 9.42 -11.81 -1.05
CA PRO A 264 8.65 -12.59 -2.01
C PRO A 264 7.87 -11.73 -3.02
N LYS A 265 7.29 -10.62 -2.54
CA LYS A 265 6.71 -9.55 -3.36
C LYS A 265 7.70 -8.41 -3.44
N LYS A 266 8.42 -8.33 -4.57
CA LYS A 266 9.55 -7.41 -4.71
C LYS A 266 9.13 -5.96 -4.92
N TRP A 267 7.96 -5.71 -5.51
CA TRP A 267 7.45 -4.36 -5.79
C TRP A 267 6.33 -3.99 -4.82
N GLY A 268 6.47 -2.86 -4.13
CA GLY A 268 5.44 -2.37 -3.23
C GLY A 268 5.82 -1.12 -2.46
N ILE A 269 4.94 -0.69 -1.56
CA ILE A 269 5.19 0.41 -0.64
C ILE A 269 5.78 -0.16 0.63
N LYS A 270 6.95 0.33 1.03
CA LYS A 270 7.64 -0.12 2.25
C LYS A 270 7.05 0.58 3.48
N VAL A 271 6.76 -0.20 4.51
CA VAL A 271 6.23 0.26 5.80
C VAL A 271 7.09 -0.36 6.90
N ASN A 272 7.53 0.44 7.86
CA ASN A 272 8.12 -0.07 9.09
C ASN A 272 6.98 -0.30 10.08
N ALA A 273 6.79 -1.55 10.51
CA ALA A 273 5.75 -1.98 11.42
C ALA A 273 6.33 -2.23 12.80
N ARG A 274 5.61 -1.80 13.83
CA ARG A 274 5.95 -1.99 15.25
C ARG A 274 4.88 -2.85 15.90
N THR A 275 5.27 -4.04 16.34
CA THR A 275 4.37 -5.06 16.88
C THR A 275 4.74 -5.43 18.30
N GLY A 276 3.74 -5.73 19.13
CA GLY A 276 3.95 -6.24 20.48
C GLY A 276 4.09 -7.77 20.52
N MET A 277 4.36 -8.31 21.71
CA MET A 277 4.39 -9.76 21.95
C MET A 277 3.07 -10.48 21.61
N SER A 278 1.94 -9.75 21.63
CA SER A 278 0.64 -10.29 21.21
C SER A 278 0.53 -10.56 19.71
N GLY A 279 1.51 -10.12 18.91
CA GLY A 279 1.44 -10.15 17.44
C GLY A 279 0.59 -9.04 16.82
N LEU A 280 0.04 -8.13 17.64
CA LEU A 280 -0.74 -7.00 17.17
C LEU A 280 0.17 -5.86 16.69
N LEU A 281 -0.27 -5.17 15.63
CA LEU A 281 0.33 -3.93 15.15
C LEU A 281 -0.02 -2.79 16.10
N TYR A 282 0.99 -2.17 16.69
CA TYR A 282 0.80 -0.99 17.55
C TYR A 282 1.02 0.29 16.77
N ASP A 283 2.09 0.35 15.98
CA ASP A 283 2.41 1.53 15.20
C ASP A 283 3.02 1.15 13.86
N PHE A 284 2.96 2.05 12.90
CA PHE A 284 3.58 1.89 11.60
C PHE A 284 3.97 3.23 11.00
N CYS A 285 5.00 3.20 10.16
CA CYS A 285 5.48 4.38 9.45
C CYS A 285 5.84 4.00 8.01
N PHE A 286 5.27 4.73 7.06
CA PHE A 286 5.60 4.58 5.66
C PHE A 286 7.02 5.09 5.39
N TYR A 287 7.76 4.35 4.56
CA TYR A 287 9.06 4.81 4.11
C TYR A 287 8.88 5.82 2.97
N GLU A 288 9.16 7.10 3.25
CA GLU A 288 8.94 8.19 2.29
C GLU A 288 10.13 8.47 1.36
N GLY A 289 11.21 7.68 1.45
CA GLY A 289 12.45 7.92 0.72
C GLY A 289 13.55 8.54 1.58
N LYS A 290 14.59 9.05 0.94
CA LYS A 290 15.57 9.90 1.62
C LYS A 290 14.95 11.28 1.80
N VAL A 291 14.61 11.64 3.04
CA VAL A 291 14.39 13.04 3.42
C VAL A 291 15.63 13.82 2.99
N PRO A 292 15.52 15.03 2.40
CA PRO A 292 16.68 15.88 2.17
C PRO A 292 17.47 15.94 3.48
N ARG A 293 18.79 15.71 3.41
CA ARG A 293 19.64 15.88 4.60
C ARG A 293 19.36 17.28 5.11
N VAL A 294 18.80 17.39 6.32
CA VAL A 294 18.76 18.66 7.04
C VAL A 294 20.22 19.10 7.09
N LYS A 295 20.58 20.13 6.32
CA LYS A 295 21.87 20.79 6.50
C LYS A 295 21.84 21.20 7.97
N LYS A 296 22.79 20.70 8.77
CA LYS A 296 22.99 21.23 10.12
C LYS A 296 22.95 22.76 9.98
N PRO A 297 22.16 23.49 10.78
CA PRO A 297 22.21 24.93 10.74
C PRO A 297 23.67 25.33 10.90
N SER A 298 24.20 25.99 9.89
CA SER A 298 25.55 26.53 9.91
C SER A 298 25.60 27.56 11.03
N GLY A 299 26.22 27.17 12.14
CA GLY A 299 26.49 28.02 13.28
C GLY A 299 25.55 27.81 14.46
N CYS A 300 25.98 26.99 15.41
CA CYS A 300 26.02 27.39 16.81
C CYS A 300 27.35 26.89 17.36
N LEU A 301 28.22 27.85 17.71
CA LEU A 301 29.38 27.67 18.58
C LEU A 301 28.92 27.17 19.96
#